data_AF-A0A1W2EJX8-F1
#
_entry.id   AF-A0A1W2EJX8-F1
#
_cell.length_a   1.000
_cell.length_b   1.000
_cell.length_c   1.000
_cell.angle_alpha   90.00
_cell.angle_beta   90.00
_cell.angle_gamma   90.00
#
_symmetry.space_group_name_H-M   'P 1'
#
loop_
_entity.id
_entity.type
_entity.pdbx_description
1 polymer ?
#
loop_
_entity_poly.entity_id
_entity_poly.type
_entity_poly.pdbx_seq_one_letter_code
_entity_poly.pdbx_strand_id
1 'polypeptide(L)' 'MIDHCTLWPEGSWGACCAAHDLAYADPAIGRLSADWALAQCVAATTGGPLMAAIMFGGLTLFGWWWRRRAHRSKPPKA' A
#
# COMPACT_ATOMS: atom_id res chain seq x y z
N MET A 1 -6.74 5.97 -10.12
CA MET A 1 -7.42 7.15 -9.54
C MET A 1 -6.55 7.59 -8.36
N ILE A 2 -6.63 8.83 -7.90
CA ILE A 2 -5.90 9.27 -6.70
C ILE A 2 -6.95 9.37 -5.61
N ASP A 3 -6.89 8.43 -4.69
CA ASP A 3 -7.97 8.14 -3.74
C ASP A 3 -7.50 8.47 -2.31
N HIS A 4 -6.25 8.93 -2.17
CA HIS A 4 -5.60 9.26 -0.90
C HIS A 4 -5.64 8.03 0.04
N CYS A 5 -5.80 8.25 1.33
CA CYS A 5 -5.68 7.20 2.34
C CYS A 5 -6.99 6.36 2.45
N THR A 6 -7.44 5.73 1.35
CA THR A 6 -8.75 5.06 1.22
C THR A 6 -9.16 4.08 2.33
N LEU A 7 -8.19 3.47 3.01
CA LEU A 7 -8.41 2.54 4.14
C LEU A 7 -7.58 2.91 5.38
N TRP A 8 -7.19 4.18 5.51
CA TRP A 8 -6.34 4.67 6.60
C TRP A 8 -6.76 6.09 7.03
N PRO A 9 -6.71 6.46 8.32
CA PRO A 9 -6.90 7.86 8.70
C PRO A 9 -5.90 8.75 7.96
N GLU A 10 -6.39 9.83 7.35
CA GLU A 10 -5.54 10.84 6.70
C GLU A 10 -4.95 11.81 7.75
N GLY A 11 -3.77 12.35 7.44
CA GLY A 11 -2.99 13.19 8.34
C GLY A 11 -1.86 13.88 7.55
N SER A 12 -0.73 14.18 8.20
CA SER A 12 0.41 14.81 7.51
C SER A 12 0.92 13.99 6.31
N TRP A 13 0.73 12.67 6.35
CA TRP A 13 1.08 11.71 5.29
C TRP A 13 0.11 11.64 4.10
N GLY A 14 -0.92 12.49 4.00
CA GLY A 14 -1.88 12.45 2.87
C GLY A 14 -1.22 12.51 1.49
N ALA A 15 -0.19 13.36 1.35
CA ALA A 15 0.63 13.44 0.14
C ALA A 15 1.41 12.14 -0.16
N CYS A 16 1.79 11.37 0.86
CA CYS A 16 2.41 10.06 0.69
C CYS A 16 1.40 9.02 0.18
N CYS A 17 0.14 9.05 0.63
CA CYS A 17 -0.93 8.22 0.07
C CYS A 17 -1.15 8.53 -1.42
N ALA A 18 -1.25 9.80 -1.80
CA ALA A 18 -1.41 10.21 -3.20
C ALA A 18 -0.21 9.80 -4.09
N ALA A 19 1.02 9.83 -3.56
CA ALA A 19 2.21 9.32 -4.25
C ALA A 19 2.21 7.77 -4.37
N HIS A 20 1.66 7.06 -3.39
CA HIS A 20 1.47 5.61 -3.43
C HIS A 20 0.47 5.21 -4.51
N ASP A 21 -0.68 5.89 -4.62
CA ASP A 21 -1.68 5.64 -5.68
C ASP A 21 -1.07 5.70 -7.08
N LEU A 22 -0.24 6.71 -7.34
CA LEU A 22 0.49 6.85 -8.61
C LEU A 22 1.50 5.71 -8.83
N ALA A 23 2.33 5.41 -7.83
CA ALA A 23 3.33 4.34 -7.91
C ALA A 23 2.71 2.93 -7.99
N TYR A 24 1.49 2.75 -7.49
CA TYR A 24 0.76 1.49 -7.49
C TYR A 24 -0.09 1.29 -8.76
N ALA A 25 -0.40 2.38 -9.48
CA ALA A 25 -1.04 2.34 -10.80
C ALA A 25 -0.06 2.00 -11.94
N ASP A 26 1.24 2.22 -11.76
CA ASP A 26 2.28 1.88 -12.73
C ASP A 26 2.60 0.36 -12.71
N PRO A 27 2.36 -0.39 -13.79
CA PRO A 27 2.66 -1.82 -13.84
C PRO A 27 4.17 -2.15 -13.88
N ALA A 28 5.04 -1.18 -14.16
CA ALA A 28 6.48 -1.35 -14.07
C ALA A 28 7.01 -1.27 -12.62
N ILE A 29 6.27 -0.59 -11.72
CA ILE A 29 6.63 -0.49 -10.32
C ILE A 29 6.10 -1.71 -9.57
N GLY A 30 7.01 -2.44 -8.92
CA GLY A 30 6.64 -3.56 -8.06
C GLY A 30 5.76 -3.07 -6.91
N ARG A 31 4.64 -3.75 -6.64
CA ARG A 31 3.71 -3.38 -5.56
C ARG A 31 4.39 -3.29 -4.19
N LEU A 32 5.34 -4.19 -3.91
CA LEU A 32 6.16 -4.13 -2.68
C LEU A 32 7.08 -2.90 -2.64
N SER A 33 7.60 -2.45 -3.78
CA SER A 33 8.41 -1.21 -3.86
C SER A 33 7.55 0.06 -3.76
N ALA A 34 6.31 0.05 -4.24
CA ALA A 34 5.34 1.13 -3.96
C ALA A 34 5.04 1.20 -2.46
N ASP A 35 4.67 0.06 -1.85
CA ASP A 35 4.41 -0.04 -0.40
C ASP A 35 5.63 0.43 0.43
N TRP A 36 6.86 0.10 0.00
CA TRP A 36 8.11 0.53 0.65
C TRP A 36 8.46 2.01 0.44
N ALA A 37 8.11 2.60 -0.71
CA ALA A 37 8.26 4.03 -0.94
C ALA A 37 7.29 4.85 -0.06
N LEU A 38 6.04 4.38 0.07
CA LEU A 38 5.07 4.93 1.02
C LEU A 38 5.61 4.89 2.46
N ALA A 39 6.17 3.76 2.89
CA ALA A 39 6.74 3.62 4.24
C ALA A 39 7.84 4.66 4.53
N GLN A 40 8.76 4.88 3.59
CA GLN A 40 9.81 5.90 3.73
C GLN A 40 9.24 7.33 3.79
N CYS A 41 8.28 7.65 2.93
CA CYS A 41 7.60 8.95 2.92
C CYS A 41 6.88 9.19 4.26
N VAL A 42 6.07 8.24 4.72
CA VAL A 42 5.37 8.33 6.02
C VAL A 42 6.37 8.53 7.16
N ALA A 43 7.47 7.76 7.22
CA ALA A 43 8.45 7.87 8.29
C ALA A 43 9.10 9.26 8.37
N ALA A 44 9.41 9.86 7.22
CA ALA A 44 9.93 11.23 7.13
C ALA A 44 8.88 12.27 7.55
N THR A 45 7.62 12.08 7.14
CA THR A 45 6.52 13.03 7.39
C THR A 45 5.86 12.91 8.77
N THR A 46 6.00 11.78 9.46
CA THR A 46 5.57 11.60 10.87
C THR A 46 6.71 11.75 11.88
N GLY A 47 7.95 11.97 11.43
CA GLY A 47 9.13 12.09 12.30
C GLY A 47 9.45 10.82 13.11
N GLY A 48 8.99 9.65 12.66
CA GLY A 48 9.13 8.41 13.43
C GLY A 48 8.59 7.18 12.69
N PRO A 49 9.22 6.00 12.86
CA PRO A 49 8.96 4.82 12.02
C PRO A 49 7.69 4.05 12.37
N LEU A 50 7.01 4.37 13.48
CA LEU A 50 5.87 3.58 13.98
C LEU A 50 4.71 3.54 12.98
N MET A 51 4.26 4.71 12.50
CA MET A 51 3.16 4.76 11.52
C MET A 51 3.55 4.17 10.17
N ALA A 52 4.80 4.37 9.73
CA ALA A 52 5.32 3.77 8.52
C ALA A 52 5.30 2.23 8.57
N ALA A 53 5.77 1.63 9.66
CA ALA A 53 5.77 0.18 9.85
C ALA A 53 4.35 -0.39 9.91
N ILE A 54 3.42 0.31 10.57
CA ILE A 54 2.01 -0.09 10.66
C ILE A 54 1.33 -0.01 9.28
N MET A 55 1.48 1.08 8.53
CA MET A 55 0.89 1.24 7.19
C MET A 55 1.45 0.21 6.20
N PHE A 56 2.78 0.01 6.19
CA PHE A 56 3.44 -0.99 5.35
C PHE A 56 2.96 -2.42 5.68
N GLY A 57 2.90 -2.77 6.96
CA GLY A 57 2.41 -4.07 7.42
C GLY A 57 0.95 -4.30 7.03
N GLY A 58 0.08 -3.30 7.20
CA GLY A 58 -1.33 -3.36 6.82
C GLY A 58 -1.52 -3.64 5.33
N LEU A 59 -0.91 -2.83 4.46
CA LEU A 59 -1.03 -2.94 3.01
C LEU A 59 -0.46 -4.26 2.46
N THR A 60 0.73 -4.65 2.92
CA THR A 60 1.38 -5.89 2.45
C THR A 60 0.65 -7.14 2.92
N LEU A 61 0.26 -7.24 4.20
CA LEU A 61 -0.45 -8.40 4.74
C LEU A 61 -1.87 -8.51 4.19
N PHE A 62 -2.65 -7.42 4.20
CA PHE A 62 -4.03 -7.44 3.71
C PHE A 62 -4.08 -7.67 2.19
N GLY A 63 -3.20 -7.00 1.43
CA GLY A 63 -3.06 -7.24 -0.01
C GLY A 63 -2.64 -8.67 -0.35
N TRP A 64 -1.73 -9.26 0.42
CA TRP A 64 -1.33 -10.67 0.26
C TRP A 64 -2.44 -11.66 0.66
N TRP A 65 -3.23 -11.36 1.68
CA TRP A 65 -4.39 -12.15 2.10
C TRP A 65 -5.53 -12.08 1.07
N TRP A 66 -5.86 -10.89 0.56
CA TRP A 66 -6.87 -10.69 -0.46
C TRP A 66 -6.52 -11.43 -1.76
N ARG A 67 -5.26 -11.32 -2.22
CA ARG A 67 -4.76 -12.13 -3.35
C ARG A 67 -4.91 -13.64 -3.06
N ARG A 68 -4.53 -14.11 -1.88
CA ARG A 68 -4.66 -15.54 -1.49
C ARG A 68 -6.12 -16.02 -1.33
N ARG A 69 -7.09 -15.12 -1.15
CA ARG A 69 -8.53 -15.42 -1.34
C ARG A 69 -8.91 -15.46 -2.82
N ALA A 70 -8.62 -14.42 -3.59
CA ALA A 70 -8.99 -14.33 -5.00
C ALA A 70 -8.41 -15.47 -5.87
N HIS A 71 -7.19 -15.93 -5.58
CA HIS A 71 -6.60 -17.10 -6.26
C HIS A 71 -7.27 -18.43 -5.85
N ARG A 72 -7.80 -18.56 -4.63
CA ARG A 72 -8.62 -19.72 -4.21
C ARG A 72 -10.01 -19.74 -4.88
N SER A 73 -10.49 -18.61 -5.39
CA SER A 73 -11.80 -18.48 -6.04
C SER A 73 -11.80 -18.84 -7.53
N LYS A 74 -10.63 -19.02 -8.17
CA LYS A 74 -10.56 -19.55 -9.54
C LYS A 74 -10.57 -21.08 -9.49
N PRO A 75 -11.56 -21.76 -10.10
CA PRO A 75 -11.44 -23.20 -10.32
C PRO A 75 -10.24 -23.47 -11.24
N PRO A 76 -9.62 -24.67 -11.18
CA PRO A 76 -8.65 -25.06 -12.19
C PRO A 76 -9.32 -25.02 -13.58
N LYS A 77 -8.57 -24.55 -14.59
CA LYS A 77 -8.98 -24.82 -15.97
C LYS A 77 -8.83 -26.32 -16.21
N ALA A 78 -9.92 -26.94 -16.66
CA ALA A 78 -9.87 -28.22 -17.37
C ALA A 78 -9.29 -28.02 -18.78
#